data_AF-A0A496T3Y2-F1
#
_entry.id   AF-A0A496T3Y2-F1
#
_cell.length_a   1.000
_cell.length_b   1.000
_cell.length_c   1.000
_cell.angle_alpha   90.00
_cell.angle_beta   90.00
_cell.angle_gamma   90.00
#
_symmetry.space_group_name_H-M   'P 1'
#
loop_
_entity.id
_entity.type
_entity.pdbx_description
1 polymer ?
#
loop_
_entity_poly.entity_id
_entity_poly.type
_entity_poly.pdbx_seq_one_letter_code
_entity_poly.pdbx_strand_id
1 'polypeptide(L)'
;MALRDRSQSFSLKSLFWLSLFAIAMAYLEAAVVVYLRALYYPDGFAFPLKMIPFQILVVEIGREAATIVMLVTVGMIAGRNFGQRFSCFIFSFGVWDIFYYIWLKVLCNWPDSLLEWDILFLIPVTWTGPVLAPVIISLSMIVAAILILHLAARGVEFKLNLLEWGLEFLAAAGIFVSFVLDCKNIMNGGLPNPFRWEIFLGGELLGIIVFVQRYVKILRTMKK
;
A
#
# COMPACT_ATOMS: atom_id res chain seq x y z
N MET A 1 34.74 22.09 -8.21
CA MET A 1 33.35 22.61 -8.12
C MET A 1 32.57 22.01 -9.28
N ALA A 2 32.17 20.74 -9.14
CA ALA A 2 31.52 20.00 -10.22
C ALA A 2 30.05 20.44 -10.32
N LEU A 3 29.62 20.84 -11.51
CA LEU A 3 28.24 21.08 -11.88
C LEU A 3 27.45 19.78 -11.66
N ARG A 4 26.93 19.59 -10.44
CA ARG A 4 26.00 18.50 -10.15
C ARG A 4 24.72 18.81 -10.92
N ASP A 5 24.55 18.07 -11.99
CA ASP A 5 23.53 18.29 -13.02
C ASP A 5 22.15 18.49 -12.39
N ARG A 6 21.53 19.66 -12.64
CA ARG A 6 20.15 19.98 -12.21
C ARG A 6 19.14 18.98 -12.78
N SER A 7 19.55 18.14 -13.74
CA SER A 7 18.78 17.05 -14.34
C SER A 7 18.38 15.93 -13.37
N GLN A 8 18.88 15.90 -12.13
CA GLN A 8 18.55 14.82 -11.17
C GLN A 8 17.33 15.09 -10.27
N SER A 9 16.79 16.31 -10.27
CA SER A 9 15.66 16.64 -9.39
C SER A 9 14.36 15.98 -9.87
N PHE A 10 13.64 15.34 -8.94
CA PHE A 10 12.29 14.82 -9.17
C PHE A 10 11.29 15.98 -9.18
N SER A 11 10.39 16.01 -10.16
CA SER A 11 9.46 17.14 -10.35
C SER A 11 8.18 16.95 -9.53
N LEU A 12 7.69 18.03 -8.89
CA LEU A 12 6.36 18.04 -8.26
C LEU A 12 5.24 17.73 -9.26
N LYS A 13 5.43 18.04 -10.55
CA LYS A 13 4.48 17.65 -11.61
C LYS A 13 4.32 16.14 -11.71
N SER A 14 5.38 15.37 -11.43
CA SER A 14 5.33 13.91 -11.45
C SER A 14 4.41 13.35 -10.36
N LEU A 15 4.40 13.94 -9.16
CA LEU A 15 3.48 13.52 -8.08
C LEU A 15 2.02 13.70 -8.49
N PHE A 16 1.69 14.84 -9.12
CA PHE A 16 0.32 15.09 -9.60
C PHE A 16 -0.14 14.01 -10.58
N TRP A 17 0.68 13.66 -11.57
CA TRP A 17 0.34 12.62 -12.55
C TRP A 17 0.29 11.21 -11.94
N LEU A 18 1.18 10.91 -11.00
CA LEU A 18 1.13 9.65 -10.24
C LEU A 18 -0.14 9.53 -9.41
N SER A 19 -0.54 10.61 -8.73
CA SER A 19 -1.80 10.66 -7.99
C SER A 19 -2.99 10.48 -8.93
N LEU A 20 -3.04 11.21 -10.04
CA LEU A 20 -4.13 11.08 -11.01
C LEU A 20 -4.25 9.64 -11.54
N PHE A 21 -3.11 9.03 -11.90
CA PHE A 21 -3.06 7.64 -12.33
C PHE A 21 -3.56 6.69 -11.23
N ALA A 22 -3.04 6.79 -10.01
CA ALA A 22 -3.41 5.91 -8.90
C ALA A 22 -4.89 6.03 -8.53
N ILE A 23 -5.43 7.25 -8.50
CA ILE A 23 -6.84 7.52 -8.22
C ILE A 23 -7.75 6.92 -9.29
N ALA A 24 -7.41 7.09 -10.57
CA ALA A 24 -8.17 6.54 -11.68
C ALA A 24 -8.10 5.01 -11.72
N MET A 25 -6.92 4.44 -11.46
CA MET A 25 -6.74 2.99 -11.38
C MET A 25 -7.53 2.41 -10.21
N ALA A 26 -7.55 3.08 -9.05
CA ALA A 26 -8.35 2.67 -7.90
C ALA A 26 -9.85 2.65 -8.20
N TYR A 27 -10.34 3.58 -9.04
CA TYR A 27 -11.73 3.57 -9.49
C TYR A 27 -12.05 2.32 -10.32
N LEU A 28 -11.19 1.98 -11.29
CA LEU A 28 -11.36 0.78 -12.12
C LEU A 28 -11.48 -0.48 -11.24
N GLU A 29 -10.58 -0.56 -10.27
CA GLU A 29 -10.48 -1.67 -9.34
C GLU A 29 -11.71 -1.77 -8.43
N ALA A 30 -12.15 -0.64 -7.87
CA ALA A 30 -13.38 -0.54 -7.10
C ALA A 30 -14.62 -0.90 -7.93
N ALA A 31 -14.69 -0.49 -9.20
CA ALA A 31 -15.80 -0.82 -10.08
C ALA A 31 -15.93 -2.34 -10.30
N VAL A 32 -14.81 -3.05 -10.49
CA VAL A 32 -14.81 -4.52 -10.58
C VAL A 32 -15.34 -5.14 -9.30
N VAL A 33 -14.88 -4.67 -8.13
CA VAL A 33 -15.34 -5.17 -6.83
C VAL A 33 -16.82 -4.86 -6.58
N VAL A 34 -17.32 -3.71 -7.02
CA VAL A 34 -18.75 -3.37 -6.96
C VAL A 34 -19.57 -4.37 -7.80
N TYR A 35 -19.13 -4.70 -9.01
CA TYR A 35 -19.81 -5.71 -9.82
C TYR A 35 -19.75 -7.11 -9.17
N LEU A 36 -18.61 -7.49 -8.62
CA LEU A 36 -18.45 -8.76 -7.92
C LEU A 36 -19.38 -8.84 -6.70
N ARG A 37 -19.45 -7.77 -5.90
CA ARG A 37 -20.35 -7.69 -4.75
C ARG A 37 -21.82 -7.68 -5.17
N ALA A 38 -22.19 -7.00 -6.26
CA ALA A 38 -23.56 -7.04 -6.76
C ALA A 38 -24.00 -8.46 -7.19
N LEU A 39 -23.08 -9.25 -7.75
CA LEU A 39 -23.36 -10.62 -8.20
C LEU A 39 -23.40 -11.63 -7.06
N TYR A 40 -22.47 -11.55 -6.12
CA TYR A 40 -22.31 -12.58 -5.07
C TYR A 40 -22.87 -12.15 -3.71
N TYR A 41 -22.95 -10.85 -3.43
CA TYR A 41 -23.39 -10.26 -2.16
C TYR A 41 -24.55 -9.26 -2.36
N PRO A 42 -25.71 -9.69 -2.92
CA PRO A 42 -26.83 -8.78 -3.22
C PRO A 42 -27.39 -8.08 -1.97
N ASP A 43 -27.27 -8.70 -0.80
CA ASP A 43 -27.74 -8.16 0.48
C ASP A 43 -26.68 -7.33 1.23
N GLY A 44 -25.53 -7.08 0.59
CA GLY A 44 -24.37 -6.41 1.20
C GLY A 44 -23.21 -7.36 1.49
N PHE A 45 -21.99 -6.82 1.46
CA PHE A 45 -20.77 -7.58 1.73
C PHE A 45 -20.58 -7.76 3.24
N ALA A 46 -20.50 -9.01 3.67
CA ALA A 46 -20.26 -9.39 5.06
C ALA A 46 -19.57 -10.76 5.10
N PHE A 47 -18.91 -11.03 6.23
CA PHE A 47 -18.41 -12.36 6.55
C PHE A 47 -19.53 -13.24 7.15
N PRO A 48 -19.48 -14.57 6.97
CA PRO A 48 -18.44 -15.36 6.32
C PRO A 48 -18.43 -15.21 4.79
N LEU A 49 -17.27 -15.49 4.18
CA LEU A 49 -17.13 -15.38 2.73
C LEU A 49 -18.02 -16.40 2.01
N LYS A 50 -18.75 -15.93 1.01
CA LYS A 50 -19.51 -16.79 0.11
C LYS A 50 -18.55 -17.54 -0.82
N MET A 51 -18.87 -18.80 -1.09
CA MET A 51 -18.12 -19.59 -2.07
C MET A 51 -18.32 -19.01 -3.47
N ILE A 52 -17.24 -18.49 -4.05
CA ILE A 52 -17.20 -18.08 -5.45
C ILE A 52 -16.65 -19.21 -6.31
N PRO A 53 -17.09 -19.36 -7.58
CA PRO A 53 -16.55 -20.36 -8.49
C PRO A 53 -15.03 -20.21 -8.63
N PHE A 54 -14.30 -21.33 -8.64
CA PHE A 54 -12.84 -21.34 -8.73
C PHE A 54 -12.30 -20.52 -9.92
N GLN A 55 -13.00 -20.54 -11.05
CA GLN A 55 -12.64 -19.76 -12.24
C GLN A 55 -12.63 -18.24 -11.96
N ILE A 56 -13.59 -17.76 -11.17
CA ILE A 56 -13.67 -16.34 -10.80
C ILE A 56 -12.57 -15.99 -9.79
N LEU A 57 -12.28 -16.89 -8.85
CA LEU A 57 -11.17 -16.70 -7.92
C LEU A 57 -9.82 -16.54 -8.66
N VAL A 58 -9.57 -17.35 -9.70
CA VAL A 58 -8.36 -17.24 -10.54
C VAL A 58 -8.30 -15.89 -11.26
N VAL A 59 -9.44 -15.39 -11.74
CA VAL A 59 -9.52 -14.05 -12.36
C VAL A 59 -9.20 -12.95 -11.35
N GLU A 60 -9.71 -13.05 -10.12
CA GLU A 60 -9.42 -12.07 -9.06
C GLU A 60 -7.95 -12.06 -8.67
N ILE A 61 -7.32 -13.24 -8.55
CA ILE A 61 -5.86 -13.35 -8.34
C ILE A 61 -5.11 -12.72 -9.52
N GLY A 62 -5.56 -12.98 -10.76
CA GLY A 62 -4.97 -12.37 -11.96
C GLY A 62 -5.08 -10.85 -11.98
N ARG A 63 -6.24 -10.31 -11.57
CA ARG A 63 -6.49 -8.87 -11.44
C ARG A 63 -5.53 -8.25 -10.42
N GLU A 64 -5.44 -8.79 -9.22
CA GLU A 64 -4.52 -8.29 -8.18
C GLU A 64 -3.05 -8.34 -8.61
N ALA A 65 -2.63 -9.42 -9.29
CA ALA A 65 -1.29 -9.51 -9.87
C ALA A 65 -1.06 -8.42 -10.92
N ALA A 66 -2.05 -8.15 -11.78
CA ALA A 66 -1.97 -7.08 -12.76
C ALA A 66 -1.86 -5.70 -12.08
N THR A 67 -2.57 -5.48 -10.98
CA THR A 67 -2.51 -4.25 -10.17
C THR A 67 -1.12 -4.01 -9.60
N ILE A 68 -0.47 -5.04 -9.05
CA ILE A 68 0.93 -4.93 -8.62
C ILE A 68 1.84 -4.58 -9.80
N VAL A 69 1.69 -5.26 -10.95
CA VAL A 69 2.50 -4.99 -12.14
C VAL A 69 2.31 -3.56 -12.63
N MET A 70 1.08 -3.04 -12.67
CA MET A 70 0.79 -1.65 -13.05
C MET A 70 1.48 -0.66 -12.12
N LEU A 71 1.36 -0.85 -10.80
CA LEU A 71 1.99 0.01 -9.79
C LEU A 71 3.52 -0.03 -9.85
N VAL A 72 4.11 -1.21 -9.99
CA VAL A 72 5.56 -1.37 -10.17
C VAL A 72 6.00 -0.66 -11.45
N THR A 73 5.28 -0.88 -12.55
CA THR A 73 5.61 -0.30 -13.86
C THR A 73 5.58 1.22 -13.83
N VAL A 74 4.54 1.84 -13.25
CA VAL A 74 4.48 3.30 -13.16
C VAL A 74 5.59 3.87 -12.27
N GLY A 75 5.95 3.16 -11.18
CA GLY A 75 7.08 3.52 -10.34
C GLY A 75 8.42 3.47 -11.09
N MET A 76 8.62 2.43 -11.91
CA MET A 76 9.82 2.26 -12.74
C MET A 76 9.94 3.33 -13.83
N ILE A 77 8.82 3.74 -14.43
CA ILE A 77 8.76 4.79 -15.45
C ILE A 77 9.03 6.18 -14.85
N ALA A 78 8.44 6.47 -13.67
CA ALA A 78 8.52 7.79 -13.06
C ALA A 78 9.86 8.08 -12.37
N GLY A 79 10.52 7.06 -11.81
CA GLY A 79 11.76 7.20 -11.06
C GLY A 79 13.03 7.01 -11.91
N ARG A 80 14.08 7.82 -11.65
CA ARG A 80 15.36 7.70 -12.37
C ARG A 80 16.34 6.71 -11.76
N ASN A 81 16.32 6.56 -10.44
CA ASN A 81 17.15 5.62 -9.69
C ASN A 81 16.29 4.74 -8.78
N PHE A 82 16.89 3.72 -8.17
CA PHE A 82 16.16 2.76 -7.32
C PHE A 82 15.32 3.45 -6.24
N GLY A 83 15.89 4.41 -5.50
CA GLY A 83 15.18 5.12 -4.42
C GLY A 83 13.98 5.91 -4.94
N GLN A 84 14.11 6.61 -6.06
CA GLN A 84 13.00 7.33 -6.69
C GLN A 84 11.93 6.36 -7.22
N ARG A 85 12.35 5.26 -7.88
CA ARG A 85 11.43 4.26 -8.45
C ARG A 85 10.60 3.59 -7.36
N PHE A 86 11.27 3.15 -6.29
CA PHE A 86 10.64 2.58 -5.12
C PHE A 86 9.69 3.59 -4.43
N SER A 87 10.12 4.85 -4.29
CA SER A 87 9.25 5.90 -3.72
C SER A 87 8.01 6.17 -4.57
N CYS A 88 8.15 6.21 -5.90
CA CYS A 88 7.00 6.37 -6.81
C CYS A 88 6.04 5.17 -6.74
N PHE A 89 6.58 3.96 -6.60
CA PHE A 89 5.80 2.74 -6.39
C PHE A 89 5.00 2.82 -5.08
N ILE A 90 5.65 3.02 -3.92
CA ILE A 90 4.94 3.03 -2.63
C ILE A 90 3.99 4.23 -2.49
N PHE A 91 4.32 5.36 -3.13
CA PHE A 91 3.40 6.50 -3.22
C PHE A 91 2.13 6.13 -3.99
N SER A 92 2.29 5.56 -5.19
CA SER A 92 1.15 5.19 -6.03
C SER A 92 0.33 4.09 -5.38
N PHE A 93 0.97 3.12 -4.72
CA PHE A 93 0.31 2.06 -3.96
C PHE A 93 -0.55 2.64 -2.84
N GLY A 94 0.00 3.50 -1.98
CA GLY A 94 -0.76 4.09 -0.87
C GLY A 94 -1.90 5.00 -1.34
N VAL A 95 -1.70 5.76 -2.42
CA VAL A 95 -2.78 6.58 -3.01
C VAL A 95 -3.88 5.69 -3.58
N TRP A 96 -3.51 4.66 -4.34
CA TRP A 96 -4.47 3.70 -4.91
C TRP A 96 -5.31 3.03 -3.83
N ASP A 97 -4.66 2.54 -2.77
CA ASP A 97 -5.30 1.81 -1.68
C ASP A 97 -6.32 2.66 -0.92
N ILE A 98 -5.97 3.90 -0.57
CA ILE A 98 -6.90 4.84 0.10
C ILE A 98 -8.06 5.19 -0.84
N PHE A 99 -7.79 5.49 -2.11
CA PHE A 99 -8.84 5.88 -3.04
C PHE A 99 -9.73 4.71 -3.44
N TYR A 100 -9.25 3.47 -3.38
CA TYR A 100 -10.07 2.28 -3.57
C TYR A 100 -11.22 2.27 -2.56
N TYR A 101 -10.94 2.50 -1.27
CA TYR A 101 -11.97 2.61 -0.24
C TYR A 101 -12.87 3.84 -0.39
N ILE A 102 -12.32 4.98 -0.82
CA ILE A 102 -13.12 6.18 -1.12
C ILE A 102 -14.11 5.88 -2.25
N TRP A 103 -13.68 5.21 -3.32
CA TRP A 103 -14.54 4.86 -4.44
C TRP A 103 -15.60 3.84 -4.05
N LEU A 104 -15.26 2.82 -3.25
CA LEU A 104 -16.28 1.92 -2.69
C LEU A 104 -17.32 2.70 -1.87
N LYS A 105 -16.89 3.69 -1.08
CA LYS A 105 -17.81 4.51 -0.29
C LYS A 105 -18.73 5.33 -1.18
N VAL A 106 -18.21 5.89 -2.27
CA VAL A 106 -18.99 6.68 -3.24
C VAL A 106 -19.96 5.81 -4.04
N LEU A 107 -19.51 4.63 -4.50
CA LEU A 107 -20.24 3.80 -5.46
C LEU A 107 -21.28 2.88 -4.80
N CYS A 108 -21.01 2.37 -3.60
CA CYS A 108 -21.90 1.42 -2.92
C CYS A 108 -22.06 1.67 -1.42
N ASN A 109 -21.64 2.84 -0.92
CA ASN A 109 -21.73 3.25 0.49
C ASN A 109 -20.96 2.34 1.48
N TRP A 110 -20.03 1.51 1.01
CA TRP A 110 -19.22 0.64 1.84
C TRP A 110 -17.79 1.19 1.99
N PRO A 111 -17.13 1.12 3.17
CA PRO A 111 -17.60 0.49 4.41
C PRO A 111 -18.47 1.43 5.26
N ASP A 112 -19.26 0.86 6.16
CA ASP A 112 -20.06 1.62 7.14
C ASP A 112 -19.18 2.24 8.23
N SER A 113 -18.10 1.56 8.60
CA SER A 113 -17.08 2.07 9.53
C SER A 113 -15.67 1.70 9.06
N LEU A 114 -14.64 2.42 9.50
CA LEU A 114 -13.25 2.06 9.21
C LEU A 114 -12.81 0.77 9.91
N LEU A 115 -13.60 0.24 10.85
CA LEU A 115 -13.30 -1.03 11.53
C LEU A 115 -13.98 -2.23 10.87
N GLU A 116 -14.74 -2.01 9.80
CA GLU A 116 -15.29 -3.11 9.00
C GLU A 116 -14.18 -3.96 8.40
N TRP A 117 -14.38 -5.26 8.42
CA TRP A 117 -13.44 -6.22 7.86
C TRP A 117 -13.55 -6.30 6.34
N ASP A 118 -12.40 -6.48 5.69
CA ASP A 118 -12.31 -6.66 4.25
C ASP A 118 -11.33 -7.76 3.87
N ILE A 119 -11.39 -8.16 2.61
CA ILE A 119 -10.32 -8.90 1.93
C ILE A 119 -9.40 -7.84 1.29
N LEU A 120 -8.20 -7.71 1.86
CA LEU A 120 -7.24 -6.68 1.43
C LEU A 120 -6.50 -7.10 0.17
N PHE A 121 -6.14 -8.39 0.08
CA PHE A 121 -5.40 -9.00 -1.02
C PHE A 121 -5.58 -10.53 -0.96
N LEU A 122 -5.41 -11.23 -2.07
CA LEU A 122 -5.44 -12.68 -2.21
C LEU A 122 -4.04 -13.30 -2.45
N ILE A 123 -3.05 -12.48 -2.81
CA ILE A 123 -1.67 -12.90 -3.07
C ILE A 123 -0.75 -12.55 -1.89
N PRO A 124 0.16 -13.45 -1.44
CA PRO A 124 0.30 -14.85 -1.85
C PRO A 124 -0.72 -15.78 -1.19
N VAL A 125 -1.42 -15.28 -0.18
CA VAL A 125 -2.53 -15.90 0.55
C VAL A 125 -3.59 -14.82 0.80
N THR A 126 -4.74 -15.15 1.39
CA THR A 126 -5.77 -14.16 1.72
C THR A 126 -5.36 -13.28 2.90
N TRP A 127 -5.32 -11.97 2.68
CA TRP A 127 -5.05 -10.94 3.66
C TRP A 127 -6.39 -10.38 4.10
N THR A 128 -6.65 -10.39 5.39
CA THR A 128 -7.88 -9.82 5.93
C THR A 128 -7.57 -8.89 7.07
N GLY A 129 -8.41 -7.87 7.22
CA GLY A 129 -8.26 -6.91 8.29
C GLY A 129 -9.33 -5.82 8.25
N PRO A 130 -9.42 -5.01 9.31
CA PRO A 130 -10.25 -3.82 9.31
C PRO A 130 -9.71 -2.80 8.31
N VAL A 131 -10.59 -2.11 7.58
CA VAL A 131 -10.22 -1.08 6.56
C VAL A 131 -9.25 -0.02 7.09
N LEU A 132 -9.28 0.28 8.39
CA LEU A 132 -8.38 1.22 9.03
C LEU A 132 -6.90 0.80 8.93
N ALA A 133 -6.60 -0.50 8.99
CA ALA A 133 -5.23 -1.00 8.97
C ALA A 133 -4.49 -0.72 7.64
N PRO A 134 -5.00 -1.10 6.45
CA PRO A 134 -4.37 -0.73 5.17
C PRO A 134 -4.30 0.80 4.98
N VAL A 135 -5.32 1.55 5.41
CA VAL A 135 -5.30 3.03 5.35
C VAL A 135 -4.14 3.62 6.16
N ILE A 136 -3.85 3.10 7.37
CA ILE A 136 -2.74 3.57 8.20
C ILE A 136 -1.39 3.36 7.49
N ILE A 137 -1.08 2.13 7.06
CA ILE A 137 0.19 1.85 6.40
C ILE A 137 0.31 2.61 5.06
N SER A 138 -0.80 2.77 4.33
CA SER A 138 -0.84 3.57 3.10
C SER A 138 -0.49 5.04 3.33
N LEU A 139 -0.96 5.65 4.43
CA LEU A 139 -0.56 7.00 4.80
C LEU A 139 0.94 7.09 5.10
N SER A 140 1.49 6.14 5.85
CA SER A 140 2.93 6.07 6.14
C SER A 140 3.78 5.89 4.87
N MET A 141 3.35 5.04 3.94
CA MET A 141 3.99 4.85 2.64
C MET A 141 4.00 6.16 1.81
N ILE A 142 2.88 6.88 1.77
CA ILE A 142 2.78 8.17 1.08
C ILE A 142 3.74 9.19 1.70
N VAL A 143 3.75 9.32 3.03
CA VAL A 143 4.62 10.27 3.74
C VAL A 143 6.09 9.92 3.51
N ALA A 144 6.47 8.64 3.65
CA ALA A 144 7.83 8.18 3.43
C ALA A 144 8.29 8.47 1.99
N ALA A 145 7.45 8.18 0.98
CA ALA A 145 7.77 8.48 -0.41
C ALA A 145 7.98 9.98 -0.65
N ILE A 146 7.09 10.84 -0.14
CA ILE A 146 7.22 12.29 -0.31
C ILE A 146 8.53 12.77 0.31
N LEU A 147 8.89 12.28 1.50
CA LEU A 147 10.12 12.66 2.18
C LEU A 147 11.38 12.17 1.43
N ILE A 148 11.38 10.94 0.92
CA ILE A 148 12.49 10.44 0.09
C ILE A 148 12.64 11.26 -1.20
N LEU A 149 11.53 11.51 -1.90
CA LEU A 149 11.52 12.29 -3.14
C LEU A 149 11.91 13.75 -2.89
N HIS A 150 11.60 14.31 -1.71
CA HIS A 150 12.05 15.62 -1.30
C HIS A 150 13.58 15.70 -1.15
N LEU A 151 14.21 14.68 -0.56
CA LEU A 151 15.68 14.59 -0.52
C LEU A 151 16.25 14.44 -1.94
N ALA A 152 15.62 13.61 -2.77
CA ALA A 152 16.04 13.38 -4.15
C ALA A 152 15.98 14.68 -4.99
N ALA A 153 14.98 15.53 -4.79
CA ALA A 153 14.86 16.84 -5.42
C ALA A 153 16.02 17.78 -5.06
N ARG A 154 16.62 17.61 -3.87
CA ARG A 154 17.82 18.31 -3.41
C ARG A 154 19.13 17.62 -3.83
N GLY A 155 19.06 16.57 -4.65
CA GLY A 155 20.21 15.77 -5.06
C GLY A 155 20.76 14.88 -3.94
N VAL A 156 19.99 14.59 -2.89
CA VAL A 156 20.42 13.72 -1.80
C VAL A 156 19.74 12.38 -1.90
N GLU A 157 20.53 11.31 -1.89
CA GLU A 157 20.01 9.95 -1.96
C GLU A 157 19.65 9.45 -0.56
N PHE A 158 18.44 8.90 -0.42
CA PHE A 158 18.04 8.16 0.77
C PHE A 158 18.54 6.72 0.64
N LYS A 159 19.49 6.32 1.49
CA LYS A 159 20.06 4.96 1.53
C LYS A 159 20.00 4.41 2.94
N LEU A 160 19.39 3.24 3.07
CA LEU A 160 19.42 2.43 4.28
C LEU A 160 20.68 1.57 4.29
N ASN A 161 21.23 1.33 5.49
CA ASN A 161 22.29 0.35 5.68
C ASN A 161 21.68 -1.07 5.84
N LEU A 162 22.53 -2.10 5.92
CA LEU A 162 22.05 -3.48 6.01
C LEU A 162 21.19 -3.76 7.24
N LEU A 163 21.54 -3.17 8.40
CA LEU A 163 20.77 -3.33 9.64
C LEU A 163 19.38 -2.68 9.52
N GLU A 164 19.33 -1.45 9.01
CA GLU A 164 18.08 -0.72 8.80
C GLU A 164 17.20 -1.42 7.76
N TRP A 165 17.78 -1.95 6.68
CA TRP A 165 17.05 -2.81 5.75
C TRP A 165 16.45 -4.04 6.45
N GLY A 166 17.23 -4.70 7.32
CA GLY A 166 16.75 -5.83 8.11
C GLY A 166 15.60 -5.44 9.04
N LEU A 167 15.65 -4.27 9.67
CA LEU A 167 14.60 -3.77 10.55
C LEU A 167 13.34 -3.34 9.78
N GLU A 168 13.47 -2.69 8.63
CA GLU A 168 12.34 -2.36 7.75
C GLU A 168 11.67 -3.63 7.21
N PHE A 169 12.45 -4.65 6.86
CA PHE A 169 11.90 -5.95 6.46
C PHE A 169 11.15 -6.63 7.62
N LEU A 170 11.71 -6.58 8.84
CA LEU A 170 11.04 -7.10 10.03
C LEU A 170 9.73 -6.35 10.33
N ALA A 171 9.72 -5.03 10.18
CA ALA A 171 8.53 -4.20 10.31
C ALA A 171 7.45 -4.60 9.29
N ALA A 172 7.82 -4.69 8.01
CA ALA A 172 6.91 -5.11 6.94
C ALA A 172 6.41 -6.55 7.14
N ALA A 173 7.26 -7.47 7.61
CA ALA A 173 6.87 -8.84 7.91
C ALA A 173 5.88 -8.91 9.08
N GLY A 174 6.05 -8.09 10.12
CA GLY A 174 5.10 -7.98 11.23
C GLY A 174 3.72 -7.50 10.76
N ILE A 175 3.69 -6.46 9.94
CA ILE A 175 2.45 -5.95 9.33
C ILE A 175 1.80 -7.05 8.47
N PHE A 176 2.56 -7.69 7.58
CA PHE A 176 2.06 -8.77 6.75
C PHE A 176 1.49 -9.93 7.58
N VAL A 177 2.20 -10.37 8.63
CA VAL A 177 1.72 -11.41 9.54
C VAL A 177 0.39 -11.01 10.16
N SER A 178 0.22 -9.75 10.60
CA SER A 178 -1.04 -9.29 11.19
C SER A 178 -2.25 -9.46 10.26
N PHE A 179 -2.05 -9.36 8.94
CA PHE A 179 -3.11 -9.54 7.93
C PHE A 179 -3.42 -10.99 7.59
N VAL A 180 -2.46 -11.91 7.75
CA VAL A 180 -2.63 -13.31 7.31
C VAL A 180 -2.89 -14.28 8.45
N LEU A 181 -2.77 -13.86 9.71
CA LEU A 181 -2.95 -14.72 10.87
C LEU A 181 -4.32 -15.43 10.89
N ASP A 182 -5.38 -14.74 10.46
CA ASP A 182 -6.73 -15.30 10.46
C ASP A 182 -7.11 -16.00 9.13
N CYS A 183 -6.20 -16.07 8.16
CA CYS A 183 -6.47 -16.60 6.82
C CYS A 183 -7.10 -18.00 6.85
N LYS A 184 -6.57 -18.92 7.67
CA LYS A 184 -7.10 -20.29 7.77
C LYS A 184 -8.54 -20.33 8.29
N ASN A 185 -8.89 -19.49 9.26
CA ASN A 185 -10.23 -19.41 9.82
C ASN A 185 -11.21 -18.86 8.77
N ILE A 186 -10.84 -17.75 8.13
CA ILE A 186 -11.64 -17.13 7.07
C ILE A 186 -11.88 -18.10 5.89
N MET A 187 -10.84 -18.81 5.45
CA MET A 187 -10.94 -19.76 4.34
C MET A 187 -11.78 -21.00 4.64
N ASN A 188 -11.97 -21.33 5.92
CA ASN A 188 -12.88 -22.39 6.36
C ASN A 188 -14.32 -21.89 6.57
N GLY A 189 -14.63 -20.64 6.19
CA GLY A 189 -15.97 -20.04 6.36
C GLY A 189 -16.23 -19.51 7.76
N GLY A 190 -15.18 -19.26 8.55
CA GLY A 190 -15.29 -18.63 9.87
C GLY A 190 -15.56 -17.13 9.80
N LEU A 191 -16.07 -16.59 10.91
CA LEU A 191 -16.13 -15.13 11.13
C LEU A 191 -14.75 -14.61 11.53
N PRO A 192 -14.39 -13.35 11.19
CA PRO A 192 -13.12 -12.77 11.56
C PRO A 192 -12.90 -12.78 13.07
N ASN A 193 -11.75 -13.31 13.50
CA ASN A 193 -11.28 -13.14 14.87
C ASN A 193 -10.81 -11.70 15.11
N PRO A 194 -10.74 -11.20 16.35
CA PRO A 194 -10.24 -9.85 16.64
C PRO A 194 -8.88 -9.59 15.99
N PHE A 195 -8.76 -8.45 15.30
CA PHE A 195 -7.54 -8.07 14.58
C PHE A 195 -6.39 -7.85 15.56
N ARG A 196 -5.21 -8.39 15.23
CA ARG A 196 -4.01 -8.35 16.09
C ARG A 196 -3.28 -7.01 15.96
N TRP A 197 -3.96 -5.95 16.40
CA TRP A 197 -3.49 -4.56 16.35
C TRP A 197 -2.10 -4.37 16.95
N GLU A 198 -1.75 -5.12 17.99
CA GLU A 198 -0.45 -5.03 18.64
C GLU A 198 0.71 -5.46 17.73
N ILE A 199 0.49 -6.45 16.85
CA ILE A 199 1.49 -6.91 15.88
C ILE A 199 1.59 -5.88 14.74
N PHE A 200 0.43 -5.43 14.23
CA PHE A 200 0.35 -4.42 13.19
C PHE A 200 1.04 -3.12 13.61
N LEU A 201 0.62 -2.52 14.73
CA LEU A 201 1.17 -1.28 15.26
C LEU A 201 2.63 -1.44 15.69
N GLY A 202 3.02 -2.61 16.19
CA GLY A 202 4.42 -2.89 16.50
C GLY A 202 5.32 -2.84 15.26
N GLY A 203 4.88 -3.45 14.16
CA GLY A 203 5.56 -3.37 12.86
C GLY A 203 5.57 -1.95 12.31
N GLU A 204 4.42 -1.29 12.31
CA GLU A 204 4.26 0.09 11.82
C GLU A 204 5.17 1.09 12.56
N LEU A 205 5.16 1.04 13.89
CA LEU A 205 6.02 1.91 14.72
C LEU A 205 7.50 1.63 14.50
N LEU A 206 7.90 0.36 14.38
CA LEU A 206 9.29 0.00 14.10
C LEU A 206 9.75 0.60 12.77
N GLY A 207 8.97 0.44 11.70
CA GLY A 207 9.27 1.01 10.38
C GLY A 207 9.38 2.54 10.44
N ILE A 208 8.39 3.21 11.03
CA ILE A 208 8.41 4.68 11.18
C ILE A 208 9.66 5.14 11.95
N ILE A 209 10.01 4.49 13.06
CA ILE A 209 11.17 4.86 13.88
C ILE A 209 12.46 4.73 13.07
N VAL A 210 12.67 3.61 12.39
CA VAL A 210 13.88 3.35 11.59
C VAL A 210 13.99 4.37 10.46
N PHE A 211 12.90 4.59 9.73
CA PHE A 211 12.82 5.57 8.66
C PHE A 211 13.16 6.99 9.15
N VAL A 212 12.49 7.46 10.21
CA VAL A 212 12.66 8.82 10.74
C VAL A 212 14.08 9.03 11.26
N GLN A 213 14.64 8.05 11.98
CA GLN A 213 16.02 8.13 12.47
C GLN A 213 17.02 8.29 11.32
N ARG A 214 16.88 7.48 10.26
CA ARG A 214 17.73 7.60 9.06
C ARG A 214 17.52 8.94 8.37
N TYR A 215 16.28 9.37 8.19
CA TYR A 215 15.94 10.64 7.54
C TYR A 215 16.56 11.84 8.27
N VAL A 216 16.40 11.91 9.60
CA VAL A 216 16.97 12.97 10.44
C VAL A 216 18.50 12.95 10.41
N LYS A 217 19.11 11.77 10.42
CA LYS A 217 20.58 11.63 10.31
C LYS A 217 21.09 12.22 8.99
N ILE A 218 20.42 11.93 7.87
CA ILE A 218 20.76 12.50 6.56
C ILE A 218 20.65 14.03 6.59
N LEU A 219 19.55 14.58 7.12
CA LEU A 219 19.36 16.03 7.23
C LEU A 219 20.43 16.72 8.08
N ARG A 220 20.88 16.09 9.17
CA ARG A 220 21.96 16.62 10.01
C ARG A 220 23.30 16.65 9.27
N THR A 221 23.59 15.63 8.46
CA THR A 221 24.79 15.61 7.62
C THR A 221 24.75 16.68 6.52
N MET A 222 23.57 17.04 6.01
CA MET A 222 23.44 18.12 5.00
C MET A 222 23.69 19.53 5.56
N LYS A 223 23.50 19.74 6.87
CA LYS A 223 23.69 21.05 7.53
C LYS A 223 25.14 21.30 7.96
N LYS A 224 25.98 20.26 7.99
CA LYS A 224 27.41 20.35 8.27
C LYS A 224 28.17 20.59 6.98
#